data_AF-A0A944Z5Z2-F1
#
_entry.id   AF-A0A944Z5Z2-F1
#
_cell.length_a   1.000
_cell.length_b   1.000
_cell.length_c   1.000
_cell.angle_alpha   90.00
_cell.angle_beta   90.00
_cell.angle_gamma   90.00
#
_symmetry.space_group_name_H-M   'P 1'
#
loop_
_entity.id
_entity.type
_entity.pdbx_description
1 polymer ?
#
loop_
_entity_poly.entity_id
_entity_poly.type
_entity_poly.pdbx_seq_one_letter_code
_entity_poly.pdbx_strand_id
1 'polypeptide(L)'
;MKKTPLFIVEEHHEAFFVWNYCINKELIQPSQNCLLHVDFHSDFNIPKLTSSIDTLNGSLQRIFDFTYNELSISDFIIAAVYQEIFNQVIWIDQIKNVQNEDPFSPDKSLKGDHSFSIKNKKNVEAFVQARGNDEKTLMVKKLTPKIKALQYAGRRDFSYHYMTTNDNLKTEHPIVLDIDLDYFPCISNPKKITEL
;
A
#
# COMPACT_ATOMS: atom_id res chain seq x y z
N MET A 1 9.68 2.36 -29.11
CA MET A 1 8.83 2.29 -27.90
C MET A 1 9.66 1.71 -26.77
N LYS A 2 9.68 2.34 -25.59
CA LYS A 2 10.32 1.76 -24.40
C LYS A 2 9.40 0.64 -23.91
N LYS A 3 9.94 -0.57 -23.69
CA LYS A 3 9.16 -1.69 -23.16
C LYS A 3 8.87 -1.42 -21.67
N THR A 4 7.64 -1.70 -21.24
CA THR A 4 7.29 -1.70 -19.82
C THR A 4 7.88 -2.94 -19.16
N PRO A 5 8.70 -2.82 -18.10
CA PRO A 5 9.16 -3.96 -17.33
C PRO A 5 7.98 -4.72 -16.73
N LEU A 6 8.03 -6.05 -16.77
CA LEU A 6 7.03 -6.95 -16.19
C LEU A 6 7.74 -7.90 -15.23
N PHE A 7 7.19 -8.02 -14.03
CA PHE A 7 7.62 -8.97 -13.01
C PHE A 7 6.41 -9.79 -12.61
N ILE A 8 6.63 -11.09 -12.47
CA ILE A 8 5.64 -12.03 -11.94
C ILE A 8 6.26 -12.57 -10.66
N VAL A 9 5.50 -12.48 -9.58
CA VAL A 9 5.86 -12.91 -8.24
C VAL A 9 4.87 -13.97 -7.78
N GLU A 10 5.27 -14.81 -6.84
CA GLU A 10 4.40 -15.86 -6.30
C GLU A 10 3.53 -15.29 -5.17
N GLU A 11 4.17 -14.66 -4.18
CA GLU A 11 3.49 -14.04 -3.05
C GLU A 11 3.43 -12.52 -3.22
N HIS A 12 2.29 -11.89 -2.90
CA HIS A 12 2.09 -10.47 -3.22
C HIS A 12 3.05 -9.53 -2.49
N HIS A 13 3.45 -9.87 -1.25
CA HIS A 13 4.44 -9.09 -0.50
C HIS A 13 5.83 -9.02 -1.18
N GLU A 14 6.15 -9.94 -2.09
CA GLU A 14 7.38 -9.91 -2.90
C GLU A 14 7.46 -8.67 -3.78
N ALA A 15 6.32 -8.01 -4.06
CA ALA A 15 6.27 -6.73 -4.75
C ALA A 15 7.18 -5.68 -4.07
N PHE A 16 7.29 -5.68 -2.73
CA PHE A 16 8.20 -4.77 -2.01
C PHE A 16 9.66 -4.95 -2.43
N PHE A 17 10.11 -6.20 -2.57
CA PHE A 17 11.46 -6.49 -3.07
C PHE A 17 11.61 -6.05 -4.53
N VAL A 18 10.63 -6.35 -5.37
CA VAL A 18 10.65 -5.99 -6.80
C VAL A 18 10.72 -4.48 -7.01
N TRP A 19 9.97 -3.68 -6.25
CA TRP A 19 10.02 -2.22 -6.36
C TRP A 19 11.40 -1.68 -6.02
N ASN A 20 12.00 -2.15 -4.92
CA ASN A 20 13.36 -1.80 -4.54
C ASN A 20 14.40 -2.26 -5.57
N TYR A 21 14.23 -3.47 -6.15
CA TYR A 21 15.05 -3.94 -7.26
C TYR A 21 14.95 -3.01 -8.48
N CYS A 22 13.73 -2.58 -8.84
CA CYS A 22 13.50 -1.66 -9.93
C CYS A 22 14.15 -0.29 -9.70
N ILE A 23 14.15 0.21 -8.47
CA ILE A 23 14.89 1.43 -8.10
C ILE A 23 16.40 1.23 -8.29
N ASN A 24 16.96 0.12 -7.78
CA ASN A 24 18.38 -0.20 -7.93
C ASN A 24 18.83 -0.34 -9.39
N LYS A 25 17.91 -0.75 -10.28
CA LYS A 25 18.12 -0.87 -11.73
C LYS A 25 17.65 0.36 -12.53
N GLU A 26 17.26 1.44 -11.86
CA GLU A 26 16.77 2.68 -12.49
C GLU A 26 15.59 2.45 -13.47
N LEU A 27 14.76 1.45 -13.18
CA LEU A 27 13.55 1.13 -13.95
C LEU A 27 12.34 1.98 -13.54
N ILE A 28 12.30 2.41 -12.28
CA ILE A 28 11.33 3.36 -11.71
C ILE A 28 12.08 4.45 -10.94
N GLN A 29 11.40 5.56 -10.62
CA GLN A 29 12.01 6.63 -9.82
C GLN A 29 12.19 6.16 -8.37
N PRO A 30 13.23 6.62 -7.64
CA PRO A 30 13.43 6.24 -6.25
C PRO A 30 12.33 6.75 -5.31
N SER A 31 11.59 7.78 -5.70
CA SER A 31 10.49 8.33 -4.91
C SER A 31 9.47 9.04 -5.79
N GLN A 32 8.37 9.51 -5.17
CA GLN A 32 7.31 10.28 -5.83
C GLN A 32 6.57 9.52 -6.94
N ASN A 33 6.45 8.19 -6.81
CA ASN A 33 5.65 7.36 -7.70
C ASN A 33 4.22 7.21 -7.18
N CYS A 34 3.28 6.94 -8.10
CA CYS A 34 1.94 6.47 -7.79
C CYS A 34 1.90 4.94 -7.87
N LEU A 35 1.50 4.29 -6.78
CA LEU A 35 1.11 2.88 -6.81
C LEU A 35 -0.35 2.79 -7.27
N LEU A 36 -0.57 2.11 -8.38
CA LEU A 36 -1.90 1.69 -8.82
C LEU A 36 -2.06 0.21 -8.47
N HIS A 37 -2.72 -0.07 -7.35
CA HIS A 37 -2.87 -1.40 -6.77
C HIS A 37 -4.27 -1.92 -7.04
N VAL A 38 -4.36 -3.02 -7.79
CA VAL A 38 -5.59 -3.68 -8.22
C VAL A 38 -5.73 -4.98 -7.45
N ASP A 39 -6.60 -5.00 -6.46
CA ASP A 39 -6.71 -6.08 -5.49
C ASP A 39 -8.06 -6.00 -4.76
N PHE A 40 -8.57 -7.14 -4.31
CA PHE A 40 -9.74 -7.20 -3.43
C PHE A 40 -9.41 -6.73 -2.00
N HIS A 41 -8.16 -6.81 -1.60
CA HIS A 41 -7.60 -6.33 -0.35
C HIS A 41 -6.87 -5.00 -0.54
N SER A 42 -6.70 -4.25 0.54
CA SER A 42 -6.01 -2.95 0.49
C SER A 42 -4.49 -3.05 0.69
N ASP A 43 -4.05 -4.17 1.28
CA ASP A 43 -2.70 -4.46 1.77
C ASP A 43 -1.98 -3.35 2.54
N PHE A 44 -2.81 -2.58 3.24
CA PHE A 44 -2.43 -1.36 3.94
C PHE A 44 -2.41 -1.51 5.47
N ASN A 45 -2.28 -2.73 5.98
CA ASN A 45 -2.09 -2.94 7.42
C ASN A 45 -0.74 -2.36 7.87
N ILE A 46 -0.63 -2.03 9.16
CA ILE A 46 0.64 -1.57 9.73
C ILE A 46 1.50 -2.80 10.02
N PRO A 47 2.71 -2.91 9.45
CA PRO A 47 3.57 -4.08 9.66
C PRO A 47 4.09 -4.11 11.10
N LYS A 48 4.33 -5.32 11.61
CA LYS A 48 4.89 -5.56 12.95
C LYS A 48 6.36 -5.93 12.84
N LEU A 49 7.21 -4.92 12.71
CA LEU A 49 8.62 -5.11 12.39
C LEU A 49 9.45 -5.48 13.63
N THR A 50 10.39 -6.40 13.45
CA THR A 50 11.43 -6.71 14.44
C THR A 50 12.76 -6.01 14.13
N SER A 51 12.93 -5.54 12.89
CA SER A 51 14.07 -4.74 12.40
C SER A 51 13.63 -3.38 11.82
N SER A 52 14.51 -2.38 11.85
CA SER A 52 14.21 -1.04 11.29
C SER A 52 14.34 -1.06 9.75
N ILE A 53 13.37 -0.46 9.07
CA ILE A 53 13.39 -0.27 7.59
C ILE A 53 14.60 0.55 7.15
N ASP A 54 15.08 1.46 8.00
CA ASP A 54 16.20 2.35 7.67
C ASP A 54 17.55 1.59 7.57
N THR A 55 17.59 0.33 8.04
CA THR A 55 18.79 -0.53 7.96
C THR A 55 19.01 -1.18 6.59
N LEU A 56 18.03 -1.11 5.69
CA LEU A 56 18.08 -1.77 4.38
C LEU A 56 19.17 -1.21 3.47
N ASN A 57 19.40 0.11 3.51
CA ASN A 57 20.51 0.80 2.81
C ASN A 57 20.68 0.42 1.32
N GLY A 58 19.58 0.08 0.63
CA GLY A 58 19.59 -0.32 -0.78
C GLY A 58 20.25 -1.68 -1.08
N SER A 59 20.62 -2.46 -0.06
CA SER A 59 21.17 -3.80 -0.25
C SER A 59 20.07 -4.78 -0.64
N LEU A 60 20.11 -5.30 -1.88
CA LEU A 60 19.09 -6.24 -2.36
C LEU A 60 18.95 -7.48 -1.47
N GLN A 61 20.05 -8.01 -0.93
CA GLN A 61 19.97 -9.14 0.00
C GLN A 61 19.21 -8.78 1.27
N ARG A 62 19.49 -7.61 1.88
CA ARG A 62 18.77 -7.18 3.09
C ARG A 62 17.30 -6.89 2.81
N ILE A 63 17.01 -6.29 1.66
CA ILE A 63 15.62 -6.04 1.22
C ILE A 63 14.90 -7.37 1.05
N PHE A 64 15.51 -8.35 0.38
CA PHE A 64 14.97 -9.69 0.24
C PHE A 64 14.69 -10.31 1.62
N ASP A 65 15.69 -10.34 2.50
CA ASP A 65 15.54 -10.91 3.84
C ASP A 65 14.44 -10.18 4.63
N PHE A 66 14.34 -8.86 4.52
CA PHE A 66 13.30 -8.08 5.17
C PHE A 66 11.91 -8.40 4.62
N THR A 67 11.76 -8.48 3.29
CA THR A 67 10.49 -8.83 2.64
C THR A 67 9.94 -10.14 3.17
N TYR A 68 10.74 -11.19 3.23
CA TYR A 68 10.26 -12.52 3.63
C TYR A 68 10.16 -12.73 5.14
N ASN A 69 10.91 -11.97 5.96
CA ASN A 69 10.91 -12.17 7.41
C ASN A 69 10.05 -11.18 8.19
N GLU A 70 9.72 -10.02 7.61
CA GLU A 70 9.08 -8.91 8.33
C GLU A 70 7.74 -8.47 7.75
N LEU A 71 7.51 -8.71 6.46
CA LEU A 71 6.29 -8.29 5.76
C LEU A 71 5.36 -9.48 5.52
N SER A 72 4.06 -9.19 5.54
CA SER A 72 3.02 -10.12 5.12
C SER A 72 2.37 -9.62 3.83
N ILE A 73 1.60 -10.50 3.19
CA ILE A 73 0.75 -10.14 2.04
C ILE A 73 -0.20 -8.98 2.35
N SER A 74 -0.43 -8.61 3.62
CA SER A 74 -1.43 -7.60 3.99
C SER A 74 -0.88 -6.24 4.44
N ASP A 75 0.44 -6.07 4.56
CA ASP A 75 1.07 -4.89 5.19
C ASP A 75 2.28 -4.27 4.44
N PHE A 76 2.72 -4.89 3.34
CA PHE A 76 3.94 -4.52 2.63
C PHE A 76 3.91 -3.11 2.02
N ILE A 77 2.73 -2.59 1.66
CA ILE A 77 2.58 -1.27 1.04
C ILE A 77 2.99 -0.16 2.00
N ILE A 78 2.66 -0.27 3.29
CA ILE A 78 3.04 0.74 4.29
C ILE A 78 4.56 0.90 4.40
N ALA A 79 5.31 -0.19 4.28
CA ALA A 79 6.77 -0.13 4.28
C ALA A 79 7.29 0.65 3.05
N ALA A 80 6.71 0.43 1.87
CA ALA A 80 7.08 1.15 0.65
C ALA A 80 6.73 2.65 0.71
N VAL A 81 5.60 3.00 1.34
CA VAL A 81 5.22 4.40 1.61
C VAL A 81 6.18 5.04 2.61
N TYR A 82 6.60 4.31 3.65
CA TYR A 82 7.59 4.79 4.62
C TYR A 82 8.96 5.06 3.96
N GLN A 83 9.36 4.25 2.98
CA GLN A 83 10.55 4.49 2.17
C GLN A 83 10.38 5.57 1.10
N GLU A 84 9.22 6.23 1.03
CA GLU A 84 8.86 7.26 0.04
C GLU A 84 8.87 6.78 -1.42
N ILE A 85 8.92 5.46 -1.64
CA ILE A 85 8.79 4.87 -2.98
C ILE A 85 7.47 5.33 -3.59
N PHE A 86 6.41 5.28 -2.79
CA PHE A 86 5.08 5.77 -3.13
C PHE A 86 4.62 6.86 -2.18
N ASN A 87 4.28 8.01 -2.74
CA ASN A 87 3.61 9.11 -2.05
C ASN A 87 2.14 9.24 -2.49
N GLN A 88 1.72 8.49 -3.50
CA GLN A 88 0.33 8.32 -3.87
C GLN A 88 0.02 6.82 -4.00
N VAL A 89 -1.05 6.39 -3.35
CA VAL A 89 -1.56 5.01 -3.44
C VAL A 89 -3.00 5.07 -3.91
N ILE A 90 -3.28 4.39 -5.00
CA ILE A 90 -4.62 4.26 -5.59
C ILE A 90 -4.98 2.79 -5.55
N TRP A 91 -5.96 2.45 -4.71
CA TRP A 91 -6.49 1.11 -4.60
C TRP A 91 -7.76 0.98 -5.46
N ILE A 92 -7.77 0.02 -6.39
CA ILE A 92 -8.91 -0.33 -7.23
C ILE A 92 -9.50 -1.65 -6.76
N ASP A 93 -10.79 -1.62 -6.43
CA ASP A 93 -11.60 -2.77 -6.03
C ASP A 93 -12.88 -2.89 -6.90
N GLN A 94 -13.33 -4.12 -7.17
CA GLN A 94 -14.51 -4.42 -7.99
C GLN A 94 -15.85 -4.17 -7.26
N ILE A 95 -15.90 -4.24 -5.92
CA ILE A 95 -17.16 -4.51 -5.18
C ILE A 95 -17.58 -3.42 -4.17
N LYS A 96 -17.56 -2.13 -4.53
CA LYS A 96 -18.36 -1.11 -3.80
C LYS A 96 -19.47 -0.46 -4.62
N ASN A 97 -19.99 -1.17 -5.61
CA ASN A 97 -21.28 -0.87 -6.24
C ASN A 97 -22.49 -1.51 -5.52
N VAL A 98 -22.30 -2.14 -4.35
CA VAL A 98 -23.44 -2.57 -3.51
C VAL A 98 -23.76 -1.47 -2.51
N GLN A 99 -24.88 -0.80 -2.76
CA GLN A 99 -25.49 0.12 -1.81
C GLN A 99 -25.75 -0.60 -0.48
N ASN A 100 -25.43 0.08 0.63
CA ASN A 100 -26.03 -0.10 1.95
C ASN A 100 -25.77 -1.35 2.81
N GLU A 101 -24.64 -2.06 2.70
CA GLU A 101 -24.16 -2.89 3.83
C GLU A 101 -22.66 -2.76 4.00
N ASP A 102 -22.21 -2.46 5.22
CA ASP A 102 -20.81 -2.44 5.64
C ASP A 102 -20.32 -3.89 5.79
N PRO A 103 -19.57 -4.46 4.82
CA PRO A 103 -19.13 -5.86 4.89
C PRO A 103 -17.89 -6.00 5.77
N PHE A 104 -17.30 -4.89 6.24
CA PHE A 104 -16.15 -4.84 7.12
C PHE A 104 -16.57 -4.23 8.47
N SER A 105 -17.39 -4.98 9.22
CA SER A 105 -17.28 -4.89 10.67
C SER A 105 -15.81 -5.17 11.00
N PRO A 106 -15.08 -4.24 11.64
CA PRO A 106 -13.70 -4.49 12.02
C PRO A 106 -13.68 -5.78 12.81
N ASP A 107 -12.68 -6.63 12.57
CA ASP A 107 -12.35 -7.66 13.55
C ASP A 107 -12.24 -6.96 14.91
N LYS A 108 -13.22 -7.22 15.78
CA LYS A 108 -13.36 -6.59 17.09
C LYS A 108 -12.28 -7.08 18.06
N SER A 109 -11.35 -7.91 17.60
CA SER A 109 -10.23 -8.44 18.37
C SER A 109 -9.08 -7.45 18.60
N LEU A 110 -8.96 -6.37 17.80
CA LEU A 110 -7.88 -5.36 17.95
C LEU A 110 -8.38 -4.07 18.61
N LYS A 111 -9.02 -4.18 19.78
CA LYS A 111 -9.22 -3.04 20.68
C LYS A 111 -7.90 -2.72 21.38
N GLY A 112 -7.02 -1.96 20.73
CA GLY A 112 -5.76 -1.54 21.36
C GLY A 112 -4.98 -0.46 20.64
N ASP A 113 -4.99 -0.41 19.31
CA ASP A 113 -4.07 0.47 18.60
C ASP A 113 -4.74 1.71 18.01
N HIS A 114 -4.14 2.86 18.31
CA HIS A 114 -4.52 4.19 17.83
C HIS A 114 -4.28 4.40 16.32
N SER A 115 -4.44 3.36 15.50
CA SER A 115 -4.24 3.40 14.05
C SER A 115 -5.51 3.90 13.36
N PHE A 116 -5.34 4.91 12.53
CA PHE A 116 -6.41 5.42 11.69
C PHE A 116 -6.73 4.37 10.60
N SER A 117 -7.96 3.85 10.56
CA SER A 117 -8.41 2.99 9.45
C SER A 117 -8.65 3.84 8.21
N ILE A 118 -7.73 3.76 7.24
CA ILE A 118 -7.83 4.42 5.92
C ILE A 118 -8.86 3.72 5.02
N LYS A 119 -9.15 2.44 5.28
CA LYS A 119 -9.83 1.49 4.37
C LYS A 119 -11.22 1.92 3.87
N ASN A 120 -11.89 2.85 4.57
CA ASN A 120 -13.29 3.23 4.30
C ASN A 120 -13.48 4.69 3.84
N LYS A 121 -12.40 5.41 3.48
CA LYS A 121 -12.50 6.83 3.11
C LYS A 121 -12.03 7.07 1.68
N LYS A 122 -12.91 7.68 0.88
CA LYS A 122 -12.53 8.24 -0.43
C LYS A 122 -11.59 9.41 -0.20
N ASN A 123 -10.39 9.36 -0.79
CA ASN A 123 -9.38 10.41 -0.80
C ASN A 123 -8.93 10.83 0.62
N VAL A 124 -7.84 10.24 1.09
CA VAL A 124 -7.23 10.53 2.39
C VAL A 124 -5.84 11.07 2.18
N GLU A 125 -5.59 12.24 2.73
CA GLU A 125 -4.25 12.74 2.98
C GLU A 125 -3.78 12.18 4.33
N ALA A 126 -2.64 11.51 4.36
CA ALA A 126 -2.10 10.86 5.55
C ALA A 126 -0.58 11.01 5.62
N PHE A 127 -0.03 10.60 6.74
CA PHE A 127 1.40 10.44 6.89
C PHE A 127 1.71 9.15 7.63
N VAL A 128 2.86 8.57 7.30
CA VAL A 128 3.49 7.49 8.04
C VAL A 128 4.73 8.03 8.76
N GLN A 129 5.00 7.51 9.95
CA GLN A 129 6.23 7.77 10.68
C GLN A 129 6.56 6.60 11.60
N ALA A 130 7.83 6.49 12.00
CA ALA A 130 8.21 5.69 13.14
C ALA A 130 7.63 6.28 14.45
N ARG A 131 7.26 5.41 15.39
CA ARG A 131 6.84 5.75 16.75
C ARG A 131 8.00 5.43 17.69
N GLY A 132 8.53 6.47 18.34
CA GLY A 132 9.69 6.33 19.22
C GLY A 132 10.99 6.36 18.44
N ASN A 133 12.08 5.94 19.09
CA ASN A 133 13.43 6.03 18.54
C ASN A 133 13.91 4.72 17.89
N ASP A 134 13.08 3.67 17.85
CA ASP A 134 13.48 2.33 17.42
C ASP A 134 13.16 2.03 15.94
N GLU A 135 12.39 2.88 15.27
CA GLU A 135 12.04 2.78 13.84
C GLU A 135 11.37 1.44 13.43
N LYS A 136 10.92 0.65 14.40
CA LYS A 136 10.24 -0.63 14.20
C LYS A 136 8.73 -0.50 14.26
N THR A 137 8.26 0.43 15.08
CA THR A 137 6.83 0.65 15.25
C THR A 137 6.38 1.75 14.30
N LEU A 138 5.78 1.40 13.17
CA LEU A 138 5.19 2.39 12.27
C LEU A 138 3.83 2.87 12.79
N MET A 139 3.47 4.09 12.46
CA MET A 139 2.14 4.62 12.68
C MET A 139 1.67 5.44 11.49
N VAL A 140 0.39 5.31 11.18
CA VAL A 140 -0.28 6.06 10.12
C VAL A 140 -1.35 6.94 10.71
N LYS A 141 -1.35 8.23 10.34
CA LYS A 141 -2.33 9.21 10.81
C LYS A 141 -2.81 10.09 9.67
N LYS A 142 -4.08 10.49 9.74
CA LYS A 142 -4.67 11.46 8.80
C LYS A 142 -4.01 12.83 8.94
N LEU A 143 -3.70 13.46 7.82
CA LEU A 143 -3.31 14.86 7.76
C LEU A 143 -4.55 15.75 7.89
N THR A 144 -4.66 16.41 9.03
CA THR A 144 -5.62 17.50 9.26
C THR A 144 -4.92 18.84 9.09
N PRO A 145 -5.63 19.95 8.84
CA PRO A 145 -4.99 21.27 8.75
C PRO A 145 -4.10 21.60 9.96
N LYS A 146 -4.53 21.22 11.16
CA LYS A 146 -3.75 21.38 12.40
C LYS A 146 -2.45 20.57 12.38
N ILE A 147 -2.50 19.32 11.91
CA ILE A 147 -1.31 18.45 11.82
C ILE A 147 -0.38 18.89 10.69
N LYS A 148 -0.92 19.38 9.56
CA LYS A 148 -0.11 19.88 8.43
C LYS A 148 0.81 21.03 8.87
N ALA A 149 0.36 21.87 9.82
CA ALA A 149 1.18 22.94 10.39
C ALA A 149 2.31 22.46 11.32
N LEU A 150 2.29 21.19 11.76
CA LEU A 150 3.30 20.60 12.64
C LEU A 150 4.32 19.82 11.81
N GLN A 151 5.61 20.15 11.95
CA GLN A 151 6.69 19.36 11.37
C GLN A 151 7.17 18.33 12.39
N TYR A 152 7.06 17.04 12.05
CA TYR A 152 7.62 15.95 12.83
C TYR A 152 8.82 15.39 12.08
N ALA A 153 9.94 15.19 12.78
CA ALA A 153 11.07 14.48 12.20
C ALA A 153 10.65 13.05 11.81
N GLY A 154 11.12 12.56 10.66
CA GLY A 154 10.78 11.22 10.19
C GLY A 154 9.40 11.07 9.55
N ARG A 155 8.58 12.12 9.49
CA ARG A 155 7.25 12.10 8.86
C ARG A 155 7.34 11.99 7.33
N ARG A 156 6.60 11.05 6.74
CA ARG A 156 6.43 10.87 5.30
C ARG A 156 4.97 11.01 4.91
N ASP A 157 4.67 12.01 4.10
CA ASP A 157 3.30 12.32 3.66
C ASP A 157 2.93 11.51 2.43
N PHE A 158 1.68 11.08 2.35
CA PHE A 158 1.13 10.41 1.19
C PHE A 158 -0.37 10.64 1.04
N SER A 159 -0.86 10.45 -0.18
CA SER A 159 -2.29 10.41 -0.49
C SER A 159 -2.74 8.99 -0.76
N TYR A 160 -3.94 8.66 -0.31
CA TYR A 160 -4.59 7.38 -0.50
C TYR A 160 -5.96 7.57 -1.15
N HIS A 161 -6.20 6.90 -2.26
CA HIS A 161 -7.42 7.00 -3.02
C HIS A 161 -8.03 5.62 -3.20
N TYR A 162 -9.29 5.49 -2.78
CA TYR A 162 -10.12 4.34 -3.13
C TYR A 162 -10.86 4.65 -4.43
N MET A 163 -10.74 3.76 -5.41
CA MET A 163 -11.39 3.83 -6.72
C MET A 163 -12.07 2.51 -7.08
N THR A 164 -13.02 2.59 -7.99
CA THR A 164 -13.63 1.45 -8.68
C THR A 164 -13.20 1.48 -10.15
N THR A 165 -13.49 0.40 -10.89
CA THR A 165 -13.23 0.31 -12.32
C THR A 165 -13.99 1.35 -13.18
N ASN A 166 -14.97 2.05 -12.60
CA ASN A 166 -15.74 3.11 -13.28
C ASN A 166 -15.17 4.53 -13.03
N ASP A 167 -14.22 4.68 -12.11
CA ASP A 167 -13.64 5.97 -11.78
C ASP A 167 -12.51 6.34 -12.76
N ASN A 168 -12.32 7.64 -13.01
CA ASN A 168 -11.23 8.12 -13.86
C ASN A 168 -9.94 8.27 -13.05
N LEU A 169 -8.88 7.61 -13.50
CA LEU A 169 -7.53 7.75 -12.92
C LEU A 169 -7.01 9.18 -13.12
N LYS A 170 -6.59 9.82 -12.03
CA LYS A 170 -5.97 11.15 -12.05
C LYS A 170 -4.69 11.13 -11.22
N THR A 171 -3.55 11.24 -11.89
CA THR A 171 -2.24 11.38 -11.26
C THR A 171 -1.29 12.11 -12.19
N GLU A 172 -0.38 12.88 -11.60
CA GLU A 172 0.76 13.48 -12.29
C GLU A 172 2.06 12.69 -12.04
N HIS A 173 2.00 11.68 -11.18
CA HIS A 173 3.13 10.84 -10.80
C HIS A 173 3.34 9.70 -11.80
N PRO A 174 4.58 9.21 -11.98
CA PRO A 174 4.83 7.96 -12.68
C PRO A 174 4.09 6.81 -12.01
N ILE A 175 3.41 5.98 -12.82
CA ILE A 175 2.59 4.87 -12.31
C ILE A 175 3.42 3.60 -12.24
N VAL A 176 3.36 2.92 -11.10
CA VAL A 176 3.71 1.51 -10.93
C VAL A 176 2.41 0.75 -10.77
N LEU A 177 2.14 -0.18 -11.69
CA LEU A 177 0.96 -1.04 -11.67
C LEU A 177 1.28 -2.32 -10.89
N ASP A 178 0.42 -2.61 -9.93
CA ASP A 178 0.46 -3.79 -9.08
C ASP A 178 -0.91 -4.48 -9.13
N ILE A 179 -0.93 -5.80 -9.34
CA ILE A 179 -2.17 -6.57 -9.55
C ILE A 179 -2.05 -7.87 -8.76
N ASP A 180 -2.93 -8.07 -7.78
CA ASP A 180 -3.16 -9.42 -7.27
C ASP A 180 -4.02 -10.19 -8.29
N LEU A 181 -3.57 -11.38 -8.66
CA LEU A 181 -4.30 -12.22 -9.61
C LEU A 181 -5.55 -12.85 -8.99
N ASP A 182 -5.63 -12.94 -7.66
CA ASP A 182 -6.84 -13.40 -6.98
C ASP A 182 -8.01 -12.38 -7.08
N TYR A 183 -7.72 -11.15 -7.52
CA TYR A 183 -8.70 -10.12 -7.85
C TYR A 183 -9.77 -10.58 -8.85
N PHE A 184 -9.39 -11.39 -9.83
CA PHE A 184 -10.29 -11.86 -10.90
C PHE A 184 -11.25 -12.99 -10.46
N PRO A 185 -10.80 -14.04 -9.76
CA PRO A 185 -11.69 -15.10 -9.28
C PRO A 185 -12.55 -14.71 -8.06
N CYS A 186 -12.25 -13.63 -7.34
CA CYS A 186 -12.97 -13.21 -6.12
C CYS A 186 -14.40 -12.65 -6.34
N ILE A 187 -15.03 -12.91 -7.50
CA ILE A 187 -16.48 -12.73 -7.67
C ILE A 187 -17.17 -13.75 -6.76
N SER A 188 -17.56 -13.30 -5.58
CA SER A 188 -18.17 -14.07 -4.47
C SER A 188 -19.55 -14.68 -4.77
N ASN A 189 -19.93 -14.83 -6.04
CA ASN A 189 -21.10 -15.60 -6.42
C ASN A 189 -20.95 -16.28 -7.80
N PRO A 190 -20.52 -17.57 -7.85
CA PRO A 190 -20.46 -18.32 -9.10
C PRO A 190 -21.82 -18.42 -9.84
N LYS A 191 -22.96 -18.12 -9.19
CA LYS A 191 -24.27 -18.08 -9.83
C LYS A 191 -24.54 -16.81 -10.66
N LYS A 192 -23.70 -15.77 -10.57
CA LYS A 192 -23.83 -14.55 -11.39
C LYS A 192 -23.03 -14.59 -12.70
N ILE A 193 -22.27 -15.66 -12.94
CA ILE A 193 -21.44 -15.82 -14.15
C ILE A 193 -22.28 -16.28 -15.36
N THR A 194 -23.54 -16.69 -15.18
CA THR A 194 -24.39 -17.21 -16.27
C THR A 194 -25.06 -16.14 -17.15
N GLU A 195 -24.75 -14.85 -16.97
CA GLU A 195 -25.36 -13.75 -17.76
C GLU A 195 -24.35 -12.88 -18.53
N LEU A 196 -23.13 -13.39 -18.80
CA LEU A 196 -22.17 -12.76 -19.70
C LEU A 196 -22.07 -13.52 -21.03
#